data_AF-A0A942RV87-F1
#
_entry.id   AF-A0A942RV87-F1
#
_cell.length_a   1.000
_cell.length_b   1.000
_cell.length_c   1.000
_cell.angle_alpha   90.00
_cell.angle_beta   90.00
_cell.angle_gamma   90.00
#
_symmetry.space_group_name_H-M   'P 1'
#
loop_
_entity.id
_entity.type
_entity.pdbx_description
1 polymer ?
#
loop_
_entity_poly.entity_id
_entity_poly.type
_entity_poly.pdbx_seq_one_letter_code
_entity_poly.pdbx_strand_id
1 'polypeptide(L)'
;MNLPIPLDSSIRAEYADGFIIDETALLDRSPYNQDENVFRAILNKAPEEEHGALVKLTTFFRDHMYTIDWTKVPEGSRPIRFRHGFSTTDMGGNVIASGWSGVDFGYQYTKEGRNYEFKKEIR
;
A
#
# COMPACT_ATOMS: atom_id res chain seq x y z
N MET A 1 -18.91 -18.17 2.20
CA MET A 1 -18.47 -16.96 2.92
C MET A 1 -18.22 -15.89 1.88
N ASN A 2 -18.94 -14.76 1.92
CA ASN A 2 -18.62 -13.63 1.06
C ASN A 2 -17.36 -12.99 1.63
N LEU A 3 -16.21 -13.30 1.02
CA LEU A 3 -15.00 -12.53 1.28
C LEU A 3 -15.29 -11.09 0.84
N PRO A 4 -14.89 -10.08 1.62
CA PRO A 4 -15.01 -8.69 1.21
C PRO A 4 -14.35 -8.53 -0.16
N ILE A 5 -15.07 -7.89 -1.08
CA ILE A 5 -14.51 -7.51 -2.39
C ILE A 5 -13.28 -6.67 -2.07
N PRO A 6 -12.07 -7.05 -2.53
CA PRO A 6 -10.89 -6.22 -2.35
C PRO A 6 -11.23 -4.82 -2.84
N LEU A 7 -10.84 -3.80 -2.06
CA LEU A 7 -10.79 -2.45 -2.61
C LEU A 7 -10.00 -2.54 -3.92
N ASP A 8 -10.45 -1.85 -4.98
CA ASP A 8 -9.84 -1.91 -6.33
C ASP A 8 -8.31 -1.79 -6.31
N SER A 9 -7.78 -1.14 -5.25
CA SER A 9 -6.43 -1.36 -4.75
C SER A 9 -6.45 -1.68 -3.24
N SER A 10 -5.90 -2.81 -2.81
CA SER A 10 -5.74 -3.16 -1.39
C SER A 10 -4.29 -3.54 -1.07
N ILE A 11 -3.92 -3.53 0.21
CA ILE A 11 -2.60 -3.98 0.67
C ILE A 11 -2.68 -5.00 1.80
N ARG A 12 -1.61 -5.79 1.93
CA ARG A 12 -1.40 -6.74 3.01
C ARG A 12 0.06 -6.70 3.47
N ALA A 13 0.25 -6.54 4.77
CA ALA A 13 1.55 -6.56 5.44
C ALA A 13 1.67 -7.84 6.29
N GLU A 14 2.80 -8.54 6.18
CA GLU A 14 3.15 -9.73 6.97
C GLU A 14 4.41 -9.44 7.76
N TYR A 15 4.41 -9.83 9.04
CA TYR A 15 5.48 -9.56 10.01
C TYR A 15 6.17 -10.86 10.45
N ALA A 16 7.34 -10.73 11.05
CA ALA A 16 8.26 -11.84 11.32
C ALA A 16 7.65 -12.94 12.19
N ASP A 17 6.77 -12.59 13.12
CA ASP A 17 6.06 -13.54 13.99
C ASP A 17 4.83 -14.20 13.33
N GLY A 18 4.48 -13.78 12.11
CA GLY A 18 3.28 -14.21 11.38
C GLY A 18 2.06 -13.32 11.56
N PHE A 19 2.16 -12.19 12.28
CA PHE A 19 1.10 -11.20 12.35
C PHE A 19 0.84 -10.58 10.97
N ILE A 20 -0.45 -10.34 10.66
CA ILE A 20 -0.87 -9.85 9.35
C ILE A 20 -1.86 -8.70 9.52
N ILE A 21 -1.58 -7.57 8.84
CA ILE A 21 -2.53 -6.47 8.65
C ILE A 21 -2.99 -6.48 7.20
N ASP A 22 -4.31 -6.48 6.97
CA ASP A 22 -4.88 -6.67 5.65
C ASP A 22 -6.04 -5.71 5.37
N GLU A 23 -5.87 -4.83 4.37
CA GLU A 23 -6.88 -3.86 3.94
C GLU A 23 -8.13 -4.56 3.38
N THR A 24 -8.00 -5.78 2.83
CA THR A 24 -9.14 -6.56 2.33
C THR A 24 -10.04 -7.03 3.47
N ALA A 25 -9.46 -7.50 4.58
CA ALA A 25 -10.22 -7.99 5.72
C ALA A 25 -10.80 -6.86 6.58
N LEU A 26 -10.06 -5.74 6.71
CA LEU A 26 -10.39 -4.66 7.64
C LEU A 26 -11.16 -3.48 7.01
N LEU A 27 -11.42 -3.51 5.69
CA LEU A 27 -12.10 -2.44 4.95
C LEU A 27 -11.38 -1.07 5.09
N ASP A 28 -10.07 -1.04 4.83
CA ASP A 28 -9.19 0.14 4.96
C ASP A 28 -9.20 0.83 6.33
N ARG A 29 -9.41 0.08 7.42
CA ARG A 29 -9.31 0.58 8.79
C ARG A 29 -8.10 0.01 9.51
N SER A 30 -7.34 0.87 10.17
CA SER A 30 -6.22 0.47 11.01
C SER A 30 -6.70 -0.36 12.20
N PRO A 31 -5.99 -1.44 12.56
CA PRO A 31 -6.31 -2.23 13.76
C PRO A 31 -5.98 -1.47 15.06
N TYR A 32 -5.19 -0.39 14.99
CA TYR A 32 -4.69 0.34 16.15
C TYR A 32 -5.41 1.68 16.39
N ASN A 33 -5.96 2.29 15.33
CA ASN A 33 -6.65 3.57 15.41
C ASN A 33 -7.78 3.62 14.36
N GLN A 34 -9.03 3.67 14.80
CA GLN A 34 -10.17 3.63 13.89
C GLN A 34 -10.29 4.86 12.97
N ASP A 35 -9.62 5.95 13.30
CA ASP A 35 -9.57 7.16 12.47
C ASP A 35 -8.47 7.11 11.39
N GLU A 36 -7.66 6.05 11.38
CA GLU A 36 -6.60 5.83 10.41
C GLU A 36 -6.87 4.63 9.52
N ASN A 37 -6.24 4.64 8.35
CA ASN A 37 -6.35 3.57 7.39
C ASN A 37 -5.20 2.56 7.49
N VAL A 38 -5.33 1.38 6.88
CA VAL A 38 -4.35 0.30 7.04
C VAL A 38 -2.97 0.73 6.56
N PHE A 39 -2.90 1.48 5.46
CA PHE A 39 -1.61 1.96 4.96
C PHE A 39 -0.94 2.93 5.93
N ARG A 40 -1.70 3.85 6.54
CA ARG A 40 -1.17 4.71 7.60
C ARG A 40 -0.75 3.93 8.83
N ALA A 41 -1.47 2.87 9.20
CA ALA A 41 -1.06 1.97 10.27
C ALA A 41 0.34 1.41 9.97
N ILE A 42 0.54 0.84 8.78
CA ILE A 42 1.84 0.27 8.38
C ILE A 42 2.96 1.32 8.42
N LEU A 43 2.67 2.58 8.09
CA LEU A 43 3.67 3.67 8.08
C LEU A 43 4.02 4.20 9.47
N ASN A 44 3.01 4.46 10.30
CA ASN A 44 3.17 5.23 11.54
C ASN A 44 3.11 4.35 12.80
N LYS A 45 2.44 3.22 12.69
CA LYS A 45 2.20 2.24 13.76
C LYS A 45 2.47 0.86 13.20
N ALA A 46 3.68 0.67 12.67
CA ALA A 46 4.17 -0.68 12.43
C ALA A 46 3.90 -1.51 13.70
N PRO A 47 3.54 -2.80 13.55
CA PRO A 47 3.35 -3.71 14.65
C PRO A 47 4.37 -3.50 15.73
N GLU A 48 3.87 -3.49 16.97
CA GLU A 48 4.68 -3.26 18.15
C GLU A 48 5.86 -4.25 18.19
N GLU A 49 6.85 -3.98 19.05
CA GLU A 49 8.09 -4.78 19.13
C GLU A 49 7.85 -6.31 19.22
N GLU A 50 6.67 -6.73 19.70
CA GLU A 50 6.24 -8.13 19.80
C GLU A 50 6.17 -8.89 18.46
N HIS A 51 5.80 -8.21 17.37
CA HIS A 51 5.55 -8.86 16.08
C HIS A 51 6.79 -8.88 15.16
N GLY A 52 7.83 -8.15 15.56
CA GLY A 52 9.08 -8.05 14.82
C GLY A 52 8.98 -7.24 13.52
N ALA A 53 9.96 -7.44 12.63
CA ALA A 53 10.09 -6.65 11.41
C ALA A 53 9.05 -7.01 10.35
N LEU A 54 8.70 -6.04 9.50
CA LEU A 54 7.94 -6.28 8.27
C LEU A 54 8.74 -7.21 7.36
N VAL A 55 8.16 -8.34 6.94
CA VAL A 55 8.83 -9.33 6.07
C VAL A 55 8.28 -9.30 4.65
N LYS A 56 6.99 -9.03 4.48
CA LYS A 56 6.38 -8.88 3.15
C LYS A 56 5.36 -7.77 3.17
N LEU A 57 5.32 -7.01 2.09
CA LEU A 57 4.19 -6.13 1.79
C LEU A 57 3.74 -6.43 0.38
N THR A 58 2.44 -6.65 0.26
CA THR A 58 1.76 -7.00 -0.98
C THR A 58 0.73 -5.95 -1.29
N THR A 59 0.64 -5.58 -2.56
CA THR A 59 -0.47 -4.80 -3.10
C THR A 59 -1.24 -5.68 -4.07
N PHE A 60 -2.56 -5.51 -4.06
CA PHE A 60 -3.50 -6.11 -4.99
C PHE A 60 -4.16 -4.97 -5.75
N PHE A 61 -4.21 -5.07 -7.07
CA PHE A 61 -4.91 -4.11 -7.91
C PHE A 61 -5.56 -4.87 -9.04
N ARG A 62 -6.90 -4.88 -9.09
CA ARG A 62 -7.67 -5.70 -10.04
C ARG A 62 -7.21 -7.17 -10.01
N ASP A 63 -6.68 -7.68 -11.12
CA ASP A 63 -6.14 -9.02 -11.33
C ASP A 63 -4.61 -9.11 -11.12
N HIS A 64 -3.98 -8.01 -10.72
CA HIS A 64 -2.55 -7.94 -10.46
C HIS A 64 -2.21 -8.01 -8.97
N MET A 65 -1.18 -8.80 -8.66
CA MET A 65 -0.59 -8.91 -7.33
C MET A 65 0.90 -8.65 -7.41
N TYR A 66 1.38 -7.76 -6.55
CA TYR A 66 2.81 -7.47 -6.43
C TYR A 66 3.24 -7.53 -4.98
N THR A 67 4.24 -8.35 -4.70
CA THR A 67 4.83 -8.52 -3.38
C THR A 67 6.28 -8.09 -3.45
N ILE A 68 6.71 -7.36 -2.42
CA ILE A 68 8.12 -7.08 -2.18
C ILE A 68 8.50 -7.82 -0.90
N ASP A 69 9.66 -8.46 -0.96
CA ASP A 69 10.29 -9.12 0.18
C ASP A 69 11.12 -8.09 0.95
N TRP A 70 10.60 -7.68 2.10
CA TRP A 70 11.19 -6.62 2.92
C TRP A 70 12.49 -7.04 3.60
N THR A 71 12.77 -8.35 3.67
CA THR A 71 14.05 -8.86 4.20
C THR A 71 15.23 -8.56 3.29
N LYS A 72 14.96 -8.20 2.03
CA LYS A 72 15.96 -7.85 1.00
C LYS A 72 16.03 -6.35 0.71
N VAL A 73 15.19 -5.56 1.37
CA VAL A 73 15.10 -4.11 1.20
C VAL A 73 16.16 -3.43 2.08
N PRO A 74 16.77 -2.31 1.66
CA PRO A 74 17.73 -1.60 2.50
C PRO A 74 17.18 -1.24 3.89
N GLU A 75 18.03 -1.28 4.91
CA GLU A 75 17.63 -0.90 6.27
C GLU A 75 17.12 0.54 6.32
N GLY A 76 16.10 0.79 7.15
CA GLY A 76 15.45 2.09 7.27
C GLY A 76 14.52 2.45 6.10
N SER A 77 14.28 1.53 5.16
CA SER A 77 13.31 1.76 4.08
C SER A 77 11.89 1.83 4.62
N ARG A 78 11.09 2.70 4.01
CA ARG A 78 9.65 2.84 4.29
C ARG A 78 8.81 2.49 3.07
N PRO A 79 7.64 1.86 3.24
CA PRO A 79 6.75 1.58 2.12
C PRO A 79 6.17 2.86 1.53
N ILE A 80 5.91 2.84 0.22
CA ILE A 80 5.24 3.93 -0.49
C ILE A 80 4.12 3.36 -1.36
N ARG A 81 3.00 4.09 -1.45
CA ARG A 81 1.86 3.77 -2.29
C ARG A 81 1.25 5.07 -2.82
N PHE A 82 1.10 5.17 -4.14
CA PHE A 82 0.43 6.29 -4.77
C PHE A 82 -0.64 5.76 -5.72
N ARG A 83 -1.85 6.29 -5.62
CA ARG A 83 -2.95 5.89 -6.51
C ARG A 83 -3.08 6.94 -7.62
N HIS A 84 -3.17 6.50 -8.87
CA HIS A 84 -3.28 7.36 -10.05
C HIS A 84 -4.72 7.44 -10.50
N GLY A 85 -5.20 8.67 -10.71
CA GLY A 85 -6.51 8.94 -11.28
C GLY A 85 -6.43 9.35 -12.74
N PHE A 86 -7.56 9.26 -13.43
CA PHE A 86 -7.79 9.98 -14.68
C PHE A 86 -9.03 10.85 -14.53
N SER A 87 -9.06 11.95 -15.27
CA SER A 87 -10.28 12.71 -15.54
C SER A 87 -10.32 13.05 -17.03
N THR A 88 -11.52 12.99 -17.59
CA THR A 88 -11.81 13.40 -18.96
C THR A 88 -12.80 14.54 -18.89
N THR A 89 -12.49 15.64 -19.57
CA THR A 89 -13.33 16.83 -19.64
C THR A 89 -13.87 17.04 -21.04
N ASP A 90 -15.10 17.55 -21.16
CA ASP A 90 -15.63 18.03 -22.44
C ASP A 90 -14.94 19.34 -22.90
N MET A 91 -15.29 19.84 -24.09
CA MET A 91 -14.75 21.10 -24.61
C MET A 91 -15.16 22.34 -23.80
N GLY A 92 -16.17 22.23 -22.93
CA GLY A 92 -16.59 23.28 -22.00
C GLY A 92 -15.89 23.23 -20.64
N GLY A 93 -15.02 22.25 -20.42
CA GLY A 93 -14.30 22.04 -19.16
C GLY A 93 -15.05 21.23 -18.11
N ASN A 94 -16.22 20.65 -18.42
CA ASN A 94 -16.95 19.81 -17.48
C ASN A 94 -16.35 18.41 -17.42
N VAL A 95 -16.14 17.85 -16.22
CA VAL A 95 -15.70 16.46 -16.05
C VAL A 95 -16.82 15.51 -16.46
N ILE A 96 -16.58 14.71 -17.49
CA ILE A 96 -17.54 13.73 -18.03
C ILE A 96 -17.20 12.28 -17.64
N ALA A 97 -15.95 12.02 -17.26
CA ALA A 97 -15.53 10.75 -16.69
C ALA A 97 -14.35 10.97 -15.73
N SER A 98 -14.31 10.21 -14.66
CA SER A 98 -13.15 10.12 -13.78
C SER A 98 -13.06 8.73 -13.17
N GLY A 99 -11.86 8.34 -12.79
CA GLY A 99 -11.64 7.03 -12.19
C GLY A 99 -10.18 6.79 -11.87
N TRP A 100 -9.85 5.55 -11.50
CA TRP A 100 -8.49 5.12 -11.20
C TRP A 100 -7.85 4.49 -12.44
N SER A 101 -6.60 4.87 -12.73
CA SER A 101 -5.81 4.37 -13.85
C SER A 101 -4.69 3.42 -13.42
N GLY A 102 -4.29 3.43 -12.14
CA GLY A 102 -3.25 2.53 -11.64
C GLY A 102 -2.79 2.86 -10.22
N VAL A 103 -1.80 2.12 -9.75
CA VAL A 103 -1.14 2.34 -8.45
C VAL A 103 0.37 2.17 -8.60
N ASP A 104 1.14 3.11 -8.06
CA ASP A 104 2.57 2.90 -7.78
C ASP A 104 2.73 2.27 -6.41
N PHE A 105 3.50 1.19 -6.33
CA PHE A 105 3.81 0.49 -5.10
C PHE A 105 5.32 0.24 -4.98
N GLY A 106 5.88 0.42 -3.79
CA GLY A 106 7.32 0.37 -3.63
C GLY A 106 7.84 0.68 -2.24
N TYR A 107 9.09 1.10 -2.19
CA TYR A 107 9.75 1.57 -0.98
C TYR A 107 10.67 2.77 -1.26
N GLN A 108 10.83 3.61 -0.25
CA GLN A 108 11.77 4.73 -0.24
C GLN A 108 12.82 4.49 0.83
N TYR A 109 14.08 4.83 0.55
CA TYR A 109 15.20 4.66 1.47
C TYR A 109 16.21 5.79 1.35
N THR A 110 16.98 6.03 2.41
CA THR A 110 18.05 7.04 2.43
C THR A 110 19.41 6.35 2.35
N LYS A 111 20.23 6.76 1.40
CA LYS A 111 21.63 6.31 1.27
C LYS A 111 22.52 7.53 1.09
N GLU A 112 23.58 7.63 1.90
CA GLU A 112 24.57 8.73 1.82
C GLU A 112 23.92 10.14 1.86
N GLY A 113 22.87 10.30 2.69
CA GLY A 113 22.14 11.56 2.82
C GLY A 113 21.21 11.91 1.64
N ARG A 114 21.05 11.00 0.66
CA ARG A 114 20.15 11.16 -0.49
C ARG A 114 19.00 10.17 -0.41
N ASN A 115 17.80 10.62 -0.79
CA ASN A 115 16.62 9.78 -0.83
C ASN A 115 16.50 9.10 -2.20
N TYR A 116 16.22 7.82 -2.18
CA TYR A 116 16.01 6.96 -3.35
C TYR A 116 14.66 6.26 -3.24
N GLU A 117 14.07 5.97 -4.38
CA GLU A 117 12.77 5.30 -4.46
C GLU A 117 12.85 4.16 -5.46
N PHE A 118 12.38 2.99 -5.04
CA PHE A 118 11.98 1.93 -5.94
C PHE A 118 10.46 1.91 -6.00
N LYS A 119 9.90 2.01 -7.20
CA LYS A 119 8.46 1.92 -7.41
C LYS A 119 8.15 1.07 -8.63
N LYS A 120 7.07 0.31 -8.52
CA LYS A 120 6.48 -0.46 -9.61
C LYS A 120 5.11 0.11 -9.90
N GLU A 121 4.89 0.53 -11.15
CA GLU A 121 3.58 0.91 -11.63
C GLU A 121 2.75 -0.35 -11.93
N ILE A 122 1.50 -0.32 -11.50
CA ILE A 122 0.53 -1.41 -11.63
C ILE A 122 -0.66 -0.89 -12.43
N ARG A 123 -0.99 -1.54 -13.55
CA ARG A 123 -2.04 -1.15 -14.50
C ARG A 123 -2.99 -2.30 -14.78
#